data_AF-A0AAW2YHA1-F1
#
_entry.id   AF-A0AAW2YHA1-F1
#
_cell.length_a   1.000
_cell.length_b   1.000
_cell.length_c   1.000
_cell.angle_alpha   90.00
_cell.angle_beta   90.00
_cell.angle_gamma   90.00
#
_symmetry.space_group_name_H-M   'P 1'
#
loop_
_entity.id
_entity.type
_entity.pdbx_description
1 polymer ?
#
loop_
_entity_poly.entity_id
_entity_poly.type
_entity_poly.pdbx_seq_one_letter_code
_entity_poly.pdbx_strand_id
1 'polypeptide(L)'
;MKDRDTKLPTIRRSPKPESSSSYSSKDSQKISPRFRNINRQTFTCTPVDWILLLIGVTILLLSVVGAVTGYLVMEAQDKEHAAENFRLRAQTVASSIDSNMRTSISNFLTLHSMLSLFGSVSYYDKFLPFTTGLFADTNGVLPKFMIFLVNLDIVKDSELPAYKNKLQNWGGMYRNFNNVTRYDPEGKVVNDIVRDEYYLVSQVLPSGVPGSNFGSEKYLNETIQQAIRTNTDVVSSRLPLVAEGPIYFGVVLFKPVTFEGKVISVLTAGFDTLALIQASSPLLPNEGVAIYDGTGAYLGSVTNRYCGGSDFNEAQIENAIKDAKIVDYTHNVTLRNTSWKVVFFSCHLAQSDDKVIPLVACLLSGIFAQIVLVLIYGYRKIIIATRAQQLTRQRVEVLEVHRFKLASLLKKSVRSEEKSRGIINSIPDLVIVINDKGKMMQCNNSFDNYFAYTEKEWKEGIYIQSILVDLQSEFYSSMQPSVSINTNALLRDGQKMNVDVKVASMGDKTEEETGTPNSPAPSAKFILEEQQVEEEEAFVILMRTSESSHRQSATMPTIVSIQ
;
A
#
# COMPACT_ATOMS: atom_id res chain seq x y z
N MET A 1 -51.98 -24.67 -6.05
CA MET A 1 -52.87 -23.78 -5.28
C MET A 1 -52.04 -22.58 -4.82
N LYS A 2 -52.31 -21.42 -5.43
CA LYS A 2 -51.93 -20.03 -5.09
C LYS A 2 -50.44 -19.61 -5.04
N ASP A 3 -50.04 -19.07 -6.18
CA ASP A 3 -49.25 -17.85 -6.42
C ASP A 3 -48.93 -16.93 -5.22
N ARG A 4 -47.66 -16.54 -5.13
CA ARG A 4 -47.25 -15.21 -4.66
C ARG A 4 -46.07 -14.70 -5.49
N ASP A 5 -46.41 -13.90 -6.50
CA ASP A 5 -45.52 -12.96 -7.16
C ASP A 5 -45.17 -11.80 -6.23
N THR A 6 -43.89 -11.56 -5.99
CA THR A 6 -43.37 -10.33 -5.38
C THR A 6 -42.62 -9.51 -6.42
N LYS A 7 -43.32 -8.54 -7.04
CA LYS A 7 -42.74 -7.49 -7.86
C LYS A 7 -42.02 -6.45 -6.98
N LEU A 8 -40.73 -6.22 -7.25
CA LEU A 8 -39.94 -5.12 -6.71
C LEU A 8 -40.33 -3.78 -7.36
N PRO A 9 -40.26 -2.64 -6.63
CA PRO A 9 -40.67 -1.35 -7.14
C PRO A 9 -39.60 -0.67 -7.99
N THR A 10 -40.05 -0.15 -9.14
CA THR A 10 -39.31 0.66 -10.10
C THR A 10 -38.96 2.03 -9.52
N ILE A 11 -37.67 2.38 -9.58
CA ILE A 11 -37.14 3.68 -9.17
C ILE A 11 -37.63 4.78 -10.13
N ARG A 12 -38.36 5.77 -9.59
CA ARG A 12 -38.74 7.01 -10.28
C ARG A 12 -37.50 7.87 -10.57
N ARG A 13 -37.25 8.14 -11.85
CA ARG A 13 -36.36 9.22 -12.31
C ARG A 13 -37.09 10.56 -12.15
N SER A 14 -36.43 11.52 -11.51
CA SER A 14 -36.82 12.92 -11.40
C SER A 14 -36.63 13.68 -12.73
N PRO A 15 -37.45 14.70 -13.01
CA PRO A 15 -37.44 15.40 -14.29
C PRO A 15 -36.35 16.48 -14.37
N LYS A 16 -35.80 16.63 -15.58
CA LYS A 16 -35.09 17.83 -16.06
C LYS A 16 -35.98 19.07 -15.91
N PRO A 17 -35.42 20.23 -15.55
CA PRO A 17 -35.99 21.51 -15.92
C PRO A 17 -35.31 22.06 -17.19
N GLU A 18 -36.11 22.32 -18.22
CA GLU A 18 -35.80 23.16 -19.37
C GLU A 18 -36.22 24.60 -19.13
N SER A 19 -35.38 25.54 -19.63
CA SER A 19 -35.70 26.92 -20.03
C SER A 19 -36.11 27.88 -18.90
N SER A 20 -35.81 29.18 -18.88
CA SER A 20 -35.54 30.15 -19.93
C SER A 20 -34.94 31.42 -19.30
N SER A 21 -34.04 32.12 -19.98
CA SER A 21 -34.23 33.55 -20.23
C SER A 21 -33.22 34.06 -21.25
N SER A 22 -33.79 34.61 -22.30
CA SER A 22 -33.20 35.42 -23.34
C SER A 22 -32.73 36.77 -22.77
N TYR A 23 -31.49 37.16 -23.07
CA TYR A 23 -31.19 38.57 -23.32
C TYR A 23 -30.29 38.70 -24.54
N SER A 24 -30.86 39.39 -25.52
CA SER A 24 -30.22 39.86 -26.74
C SER A 24 -29.41 41.11 -26.40
N SER A 25 -28.13 41.13 -26.78
CA SER A 25 -27.55 42.34 -27.37
C SER A 25 -26.57 41.95 -28.48
N LYS A 26 -26.97 42.33 -29.68
CA LYS A 26 -26.07 42.57 -30.80
C LYS A 26 -25.15 43.70 -30.38
N ASP A 27 -23.84 43.46 -30.37
CA ASP A 27 -22.90 44.46 -30.87
C ASP A 27 -21.63 43.79 -31.38
N SER A 28 -21.49 43.89 -32.69
CA SER A 28 -20.38 43.47 -33.50
C SER A 28 -19.19 44.42 -33.32
N GLN A 29 -18.10 43.92 -32.75
CA GLN A 29 -16.77 44.49 -33.03
C GLN A 29 -15.89 43.42 -33.68
N LYS A 30 -15.61 43.65 -34.96
CA LYS A 30 -14.55 42.99 -35.74
C LYS A 30 -13.22 43.18 -35.01
N ILE A 31 -12.73 42.11 -34.37
CA ILE A 31 -11.33 42.02 -33.94
C ILE A 31 -10.62 41.08 -34.93
N SER A 32 -9.53 41.62 -35.51
CA SER A 32 -8.72 41.02 -36.56
C SER A 32 -8.12 39.65 -36.20
N PRO A 33 -7.98 38.71 -37.16
CA PRO A 33 -7.31 37.43 -36.92
C PRO A 33 -5.80 37.62 -37.08
N ARG A 34 -5.09 37.97 -35.99
CA ARG A 34 -3.60 38.07 -36.06
C ARG A 34 -2.79 37.57 -34.87
N PHE A 35 -3.39 36.82 -33.95
CA PHE A 35 -2.63 36.13 -32.89
C PHE A 35 -3.12 34.70 -32.70
N ARG A 36 -2.78 33.83 -33.65
CA ARG A 36 -2.95 32.37 -33.52
C ARG A 36 -1.61 31.68 -33.83
N ASN A 37 -0.58 32.06 -33.08
CA ASN A 37 0.69 31.35 -32.98
C ASN A 37 1.25 31.60 -31.57
N ILE A 38 0.52 31.14 -30.55
CA ILE A 38 1.12 30.94 -29.24
C ILE A 38 2.01 29.71 -29.40
N ASN A 39 3.31 29.96 -29.45
CA ASN A 39 4.38 28.97 -29.45
C ASN A 39 4.01 27.78 -28.55
N ARG A 40 3.88 26.59 -29.14
CA ARG A 40 4.07 25.33 -28.43
C ARG A 40 5.52 25.33 -27.93
N GLN A 41 5.78 25.96 -26.79
CA GLN A 41 6.98 25.66 -26.02
C GLN A 41 6.80 24.23 -25.54
N THR A 42 7.36 23.30 -26.30
CA THR A 42 7.55 21.92 -25.88
C THR A 42 8.28 21.96 -24.56
N PHE A 43 7.60 21.56 -23.48
CA PHE A 43 8.22 21.33 -22.18
C PHE A 43 9.30 20.26 -22.38
N THR A 44 10.53 20.68 -22.61
CA THR A 44 11.68 19.79 -22.61
C THR A 44 11.97 19.45 -21.15
N CYS A 45 11.32 18.41 -20.64
CA CYS A 45 11.76 17.78 -19.39
C CYS A 45 13.24 17.46 -19.53
N THR A 46 14.04 17.92 -18.58
CA THR A 46 15.46 17.60 -18.57
C THR A 46 15.62 16.09 -18.33
N PRO A 47 16.67 15.45 -18.86
CA PRO A 47 16.93 14.02 -18.62
C PRO A 47 16.95 13.66 -17.12
N VAL A 48 17.33 14.63 -16.26
CA VAL A 48 17.34 14.49 -14.81
C VAL A 48 15.94 14.28 -14.22
N ASP A 49 14.91 14.96 -14.75
CA ASP A 49 13.52 14.79 -14.31
C ASP A 49 13.02 13.36 -14.59
N TRP A 50 13.42 12.79 -15.73
CA TRP A 50 13.07 11.41 -16.09
C TRP A 50 13.76 10.37 -15.21
N ILE A 51 15.05 10.59 -14.89
CA ILE A 51 15.79 9.68 -14.00
C ILE A 51 15.18 9.68 -12.60
N LEU A 52 14.83 10.84 -12.05
CA LEU A 52 14.19 10.94 -10.73
C LEU A 52 12.81 10.27 -10.70
N LEU A 53 12.02 10.42 -11.77
CA LEU A 53 10.75 9.72 -11.91
C LEU A 53 10.95 8.20 -11.92
N LEU A 54 11.93 7.72 -12.68
CA LEU A 54 12.20 6.29 -12.85
C LEU A 54 12.70 5.66 -11.54
N ILE A 55 13.58 6.35 -10.81
CA ILE A 55 14.02 5.95 -9.46
C ILE A 55 12.80 5.86 -8.51
N GLY A 56 11.94 6.88 -8.51
CA GLY A 56 10.73 6.89 -7.68
C GLY A 56 9.79 5.72 -7.97
N VAL A 57 9.59 5.38 -9.25
CA VAL A 57 8.79 4.23 -9.67
C VAL A 57 9.44 2.91 -9.26
N THR A 58 10.77 2.76 -9.40
CA THR A 58 11.46 1.53 -8.97
C THR A 58 11.42 1.29 -7.47
N ILE A 59 11.63 2.34 -6.66
CA ILE A 59 11.53 2.23 -5.20
C ILE A 59 10.12 1.82 -4.77
N LEU A 60 9.08 2.34 -5.44
CA LEU A 60 7.71 1.92 -5.22
C LEU A 60 7.52 0.44 -5.54
N LEU A 61 7.92 0.00 -6.73
CA LEU A 61 7.73 -1.39 -7.15
C LEU A 61 8.41 -2.35 -6.16
N LEU A 62 9.61 -2.00 -5.68
CA LEU A 62 10.30 -2.77 -4.65
C LEU A 62 9.55 -2.76 -3.30
N SER A 63 8.98 -1.63 -2.89
CA SER A 63 8.17 -1.55 -1.66
C SER A 63 6.89 -2.36 -1.74
N VAL A 64 6.19 -2.36 -2.89
CA VAL A 64 4.98 -3.16 -3.12
C VAL A 64 5.32 -4.64 -3.12
N VAL A 65 6.38 -5.06 -3.83
CA VAL A 65 6.85 -6.45 -3.82
C VAL A 65 7.25 -6.89 -2.41
N GLY A 66 7.96 -6.04 -1.66
CA GLY A 66 8.33 -6.31 -0.27
C GLY A 66 7.11 -6.48 0.65
N ALA A 67 6.10 -5.61 0.52
CA ALA A 67 4.86 -5.70 1.29
C ALA A 67 4.05 -6.96 0.96
N VAL A 68 3.90 -7.29 -0.32
CA VAL A 68 3.20 -8.52 -0.76
C VAL A 68 3.96 -9.75 -0.29
N THR A 69 5.29 -9.78 -0.43
CA THR A 69 6.11 -10.90 0.03
C THR A 69 6.04 -11.07 1.54
N GLY A 70 6.14 -9.97 2.30
CA GLY A 70 6.00 -9.99 3.76
C GLY A 70 4.63 -10.50 4.21
N TYR A 71 3.55 -10.07 3.54
CA TYR A 71 2.21 -10.57 3.79
C TYR A 71 2.09 -12.08 3.52
N LEU A 72 2.60 -12.56 2.37
CA LEU A 72 2.56 -13.99 2.04
C LEU A 72 3.35 -14.83 3.06
N VAL A 73 4.50 -14.33 3.53
CA VAL A 73 5.28 -15.00 4.59
C VAL A 73 4.52 -15.02 5.91
N MET A 74 3.94 -13.90 6.33
CA MET A 74 3.13 -13.85 7.55
C MET A 74 1.91 -14.76 7.46
N GLU A 75 1.23 -14.81 6.31
CA GLU A 75 0.08 -15.71 6.09
C GLU A 75 0.50 -17.18 6.15
N ALA A 76 1.65 -17.53 5.58
CA ALA A 76 2.21 -18.87 5.67
C ALA A 76 2.55 -19.25 7.13
N GLN A 77 3.17 -18.34 7.88
CA GLN A 77 3.48 -18.54 9.30
C GLN A 77 2.22 -18.66 10.17
N ASP A 78 1.21 -17.81 9.94
CA ASP A 78 -0.07 -17.88 10.64
C ASP A 78 -0.77 -19.23 10.38
N LYS A 79 -0.71 -19.73 9.14
CA LYS A 79 -1.25 -21.05 8.77
C LYS A 79 -0.50 -22.19 9.47
N GLU A 80 0.83 -22.12 9.52
CA GLU A 80 1.66 -23.11 10.21
C GLU A 80 1.40 -23.11 11.73
N HIS A 81 1.38 -21.94 12.36
CA HIS A 81 1.05 -21.81 13.79
C HIS A 81 -0.39 -22.23 14.10
N ALA A 82 -1.36 -21.94 13.23
CA ALA A 82 -2.73 -22.41 13.39
C ALA A 82 -2.81 -23.95 13.33
N ALA A 83 -2.11 -24.57 12.37
CA ALA A 83 -2.03 -26.02 12.24
C ALA A 83 -1.33 -26.69 13.44
N GLU A 84 -0.23 -26.11 13.93
CA GLU A 84 0.48 -26.61 15.11
C GLU A 84 -0.39 -26.51 16.38
N ASN A 85 -1.03 -25.36 16.61
CA ASN A 85 -1.94 -25.17 17.73
C ASN A 85 -3.13 -26.13 17.67
N PHE A 86 -3.68 -26.36 16.47
CA PHE A 86 -4.72 -27.36 16.25
C PHE A 86 -4.21 -28.76 16.60
N ARG A 87 -3.02 -29.15 16.13
CA ARG A 87 -2.42 -30.46 16.42
C ARG A 87 -2.19 -30.69 17.92
N LEU A 88 -1.68 -29.69 18.64
CA LEU A 88 -1.48 -29.78 20.10
C LEU A 88 -2.80 -29.94 20.85
N ARG A 89 -3.85 -29.22 20.43
CA ARG A 89 -5.19 -29.40 21.00
C ARG A 89 -5.74 -30.79 20.67
N ALA A 90 -5.66 -31.22 19.41
CA ALA A 90 -6.12 -32.53 18.97
C ALA A 90 -5.42 -33.67 19.74
N GLN A 91 -4.12 -33.54 19.99
CA GLN A 91 -3.36 -34.46 20.86
C GLN A 91 -3.89 -34.45 22.29
N THR A 92 -4.17 -33.27 22.85
CA THR A 92 -4.72 -33.13 24.20
C THR A 92 -6.09 -33.80 24.30
N VAL A 93 -6.99 -33.55 23.35
CA VAL A 93 -8.33 -34.17 23.30
C VAL A 93 -8.20 -35.68 23.13
N ALA A 94 -7.33 -36.16 22.24
CA ALA A 94 -7.09 -37.58 22.05
C ALA A 94 -6.57 -38.27 23.32
N SER A 95 -5.64 -37.63 24.04
CA SER A 95 -5.13 -38.14 25.32
C SER A 95 -6.21 -38.17 26.41
N SER A 96 -7.11 -37.19 26.40
CA SER A 96 -8.28 -37.13 27.29
C SER A 96 -9.25 -38.27 26.99
N ILE A 97 -9.55 -38.53 25.70
CA ILE A 97 -10.37 -39.68 25.27
C ILE A 97 -9.77 -41.01 25.76
N ASP A 98 -8.46 -41.23 25.54
CA ASP A 98 -7.77 -42.45 25.97
C ASP A 98 -7.80 -42.60 27.50
N SER A 99 -7.50 -41.54 28.24
CA SER A 99 -7.55 -41.52 29.70
C SER A 99 -8.95 -41.85 30.25
N ASN A 100 -9.99 -41.21 29.68
CA ASN A 100 -11.39 -41.43 30.07
C ASN A 100 -11.83 -42.87 29.77
N MET A 101 -11.42 -43.41 28.61
CA MET A 101 -11.70 -44.81 28.26
C MET A 101 -10.99 -45.81 29.16
N ARG A 102 -9.69 -45.62 29.42
CA ARG A 102 -8.94 -46.49 30.34
C ARG A 102 -9.55 -46.52 31.73
N THR A 103 -9.93 -45.37 32.26
CA THR A 103 -10.62 -45.25 33.56
C THR A 103 -11.94 -46.01 33.54
N SER A 104 -12.71 -45.88 32.45
CA SER A 104 -13.99 -46.56 32.29
C SER A 104 -13.88 -48.07 32.20
N ILE A 105 -12.91 -48.57 31.42
CA ILE A 105 -12.60 -49.99 31.35
C ILE A 105 -12.13 -50.50 32.71
N SER A 106 -11.29 -49.76 33.42
CA SER A 106 -10.80 -50.15 34.74
C SER A 106 -11.97 -50.38 35.70
N ASN A 107 -12.91 -49.43 35.76
CA ASN A 107 -14.11 -49.56 36.60
C ASN A 107 -15.00 -50.73 36.15
N PHE A 108 -15.18 -50.91 34.85
CA PHE A 108 -15.90 -52.06 34.30
C PHE A 108 -15.26 -53.40 34.71
N LEU A 109 -13.93 -53.51 34.68
CA LEU A 109 -13.20 -54.71 35.09
C LEU A 109 -13.26 -54.96 36.60
N THR A 110 -13.26 -53.90 37.41
CA THR A 110 -13.47 -54.00 38.85
C THR A 110 -14.86 -54.58 39.15
N LEU A 111 -15.89 -54.12 38.45
CA LEU A 111 -17.24 -54.67 38.59
C LEU A 111 -17.33 -56.12 38.11
N HIS A 112 -16.70 -56.44 36.97
CA HIS A 112 -16.62 -57.83 36.49
C HIS A 112 -15.99 -58.76 37.52
N SER A 113 -14.91 -58.31 38.17
CA SER A 113 -14.23 -59.08 39.21
C SER A 113 -15.15 -59.31 40.41
N MET A 114 -15.91 -58.30 40.83
CA MET A 114 -16.93 -58.44 41.88
C MET A 114 -17.99 -59.48 41.49
N LEU A 115 -18.57 -59.39 40.28
CA LEU A 115 -19.59 -60.33 39.83
C LEU A 115 -19.07 -61.77 39.72
N SER A 116 -17.82 -61.94 39.25
CA SER A 116 -17.18 -63.26 39.15
C SER A 116 -16.95 -63.91 40.52
N LEU A 117 -16.73 -63.11 41.58
CA LEU A 117 -16.54 -63.61 42.94
C LEU A 117 -17.87 -64.06 43.59
N PHE A 118 -18.96 -63.34 43.34
CA PHE A 118 -20.24 -63.60 44.03
C PHE A 118 -21.25 -64.41 43.20
N GLY A 119 -21.02 -64.58 41.90
CA GLY A 119 -21.92 -65.28 40.98
C GLY A 119 -23.18 -64.46 40.67
N SER A 120 -24.07 -64.32 41.65
CA SER A 120 -25.25 -63.45 41.54
C SER A 120 -25.35 -62.50 42.72
N VAL A 121 -25.63 -61.23 42.42
CA VAL A 121 -25.66 -60.15 43.41
C VAL A 121 -27.06 -59.52 43.39
N SER A 122 -27.66 -59.29 44.56
CA SER A 122 -28.94 -58.57 44.66
C SER A 122 -28.77 -57.15 44.11
N TYR A 123 -29.69 -56.72 43.23
CA TYR A 123 -29.60 -55.42 42.56
C TYR A 123 -29.58 -54.27 43.58
N TYR A 124 -30.58 -54.17 44.46
CA TYR A 124 -30.71 -53.05 45.39
C TYR A 124 -29.74 -53.13 46.57
N ASP A 125 -29.44 -54.32 47.08
CA ASP A 125 -28.67 -54.45 48.32
C ASP A 125 -27.16 -54.28 48.11
N LYS A 126 -26.67 -54.69 46.93
CA LYS A 126 -25.23 -54.82 46.71
C LYS A 126 -24.78 -54.20 45.39
N PHE A 127 -25.46 -54.48 44.28
CA PHE A 127 -25.03 -53.99 42.97
C PHE A 127 -25.14 -52.46 42.86
N LEU A 128 -26.34 -51.91 43.06
CA LEU A 128 -26.61 -50.48 42.93
C LEU A 128 -25.75 -49.61 43.87
N PRO A 129 -25.60 -49.91 45.17
CA PRO A 129 -24.72 -49.14 46.05
C PRO A 129 -23.25 -49.21 45.60
N PHE A 130 -22.77 -50.39 45.22
CA PHE A 130 -21.39 -50.59 44.77
C PHE A 130 -21.09 -49.78 43.51
N THR A 131 -21.94 -49.90 42.49
CA THR A 131 -21.75 -49.19 41.22
C THR A 131 -21.93 -47.68 41.39
N THR A 132 -22.89 -47.24 42.21
CA THR A 132 -23.08 -45.81 42.49
C THR A 132 -21.82 -45.23 43.13
N GLY A 133 -21.20 -45.94 44.08
CA GLY A 133 -19.90 -45.54 44.66
C GLY A 133 -18.78 -45.55 43.62
N LEU A 134 -18.67 -46.63 42.84
CA LEU A 134 -17.63 -46.79 41.81
C LEU A 134 -17.68 -45.69 40.74
N PHE A 135 -18.87 -45.22 40.38
CA PHE A 135 -19.04 -44.16 39.39
C PHE A 135 -19.06 -42.74 39.98
N ALA A 136 -19.28 -42.58 41.30
CA ALA A 136 -19.21 -41.27 41.95
C ALA A 136 -17.79 -40.66 41.85
N ASP A 137 -16.75 -41.48 41.94
CA ASP A 137 -15.33 -41.05 41.93
C ASP A 137 -14.84 -40.57 40.55
N THR A 138 -15.68 -40.64 39.53
CA THR A 138 -15.30 -40.42 38.13
C THR A 138 -15.51 -38.98 37.67
N ASN A 139 -15.71 -38.05 38.60
CA ASN A 139 -16.03 -36.63 38.35
C ASN A 139 -17.20 -36.42 37.37
N GLY A 140 -18.14 -37.36 37.31
CA GLY A 140 -19.28 -37.30 36.39
C GLY A 140 -18.92 -37.48 34.91
N VAL A 141 -17.70 -37.91 34.60
CA VAL A 141 -17.24 -38.18 33.23
C VAL A 141 -17.82 -39.49 32.71
N LEU A 142 -17.77 -40.55 33.52
CA LEU A 142 -18.28 -41.88 33.20
C LEU A 142 -19.81 -41.97 33.03
N PRO A 143 -20.66 -41.39 33.91
CA PRO A 143 -22.11 -41.45 33.71
C PRO A 143 -22.60 -40.64 32.51
N LYS A 144 -21.75 -39.82 31.86
CA LYS A 144 -22.15 -39.06 30.67
C LYS A 144 -22.07 -39.86 29.38
N PHE A 145 -21.18 -40.84 29.27
CA PHE A 145 -21.01 -41.62 28.03
C PHE A 145 -21.14 -43.13 28.22
N MET A 146 -21.09 -43.66 29.45
CA MET A 146 -21.49 -45.04 29.68
C MET A 146 -23.01 -45.06 29.81
N ILE A 147 -23.71 -45.39 28.71
CA ILE A 147 -25.18 -45.33 28.63
C ILE A 147 -25.81 -46.40 29.51
N PHE A 148 -25.27 -47.61 29.47
CA PHE A 148 -25.74 -48.70 30.29
C PHE A 148 -24.62 -49.62 30.72
N LEU A 149 -24.75 -50.11 31.94
CA LEU A 149 -23.99 -51.23 32.47
C LEU A 149 -24.97 -52.35 32.75
N VAL A 150 -24.85 -53.43 31.99
CA VAL A 150 -25.81 -54.53 32.04
C VAL A 150 -25.14 -55.85 32.33
N ASN A 151 -25.63 -56.54 33.36
CA ASN A 151 -25.37 -57.96 33.54
C ASN A 151 -26.42 -58.76 32.76
N LEU A 152 -25.98 -59.55 31.77
CA LEU A 152 -26.84 -60.40 30.95
C LEU A 152 -26.83 -61.82 31.50
N ASP A 153 -27.89 -62.23 32.16
CA ASP A 153 -28.02 -63.61 32.61
C ASP A 153 -28.38 -64.50 31.39
N ILE A 154 -27.70 -65.64 31.29
CA ILE A 154 -27.99 -66.63 30.24
C ILE A 154 -29.08 -67.55 30.77
N VAL A 155 -30.28 -67.46 30.18
CA VAL A 155 -31.48 -68.16 30.67
C VAL A 155 -32.03 -69.04 29.55
N LYS A 156 -32.18 -70.33 29.82
CA LYS A 156 -32.85 -71.25 28.89
C LYS A 156 -34.36 -71.05 28.96
N ASP A 157 -35.08 -71.35 27.88
CA ASP A 157 -36.55 -71.24 27.86
C ASP A 157 -37.23 -72.00 28.99
N SER A 158 -36.73 -73.20 29.29
CA SER A 158 -37.22 -74.03 30.40
C SER A 158 -37.04 -73.41 31.79
N GLU A 159 -36.08 -72.48 31.93
CA GLU A 159 -35.74 -71.82 33.19
C GLU A 159 -36.39 -70.44 33.32
N LEU A 160 -36.96 -69.91 32.23
CA LEU A 160 -37.53 -68.57 32.17
C LEU A 160 -38.62 -68.31 33.22
N PRO A 161 -39.56 -69.23 33.53
CA PRO A 161 -40.55 -69.01 34.59
C PRO A 161 -39.92 -68.86 35.98
N ALA A 162 -38.92 -69.69 36.30
CA ALA A 162 -38.20 -69.61 37.58
C ALA A 162 -37.39 -68.31 37.68
N TYR A 163 -36.77 -67.90 36.56
CA TYR A 163 -36.03 -66.65 36.45
C TYR A 163 -36.93 -65.41 36.63
N LYS A 164 -38.13 -65.40 36.03
CA LYS A 164 -39.13 -64.35 36.24
C LYS A 164 -39.48 -64.18 37.72
N ASN A 165 -39.78 -65.29 38.40
CA ASN A 165 -40.07 -65.29 39.84
C ASN A 165 -38.88 -64.76 40.65
N LYS A 166 -37.65 -65.14 40.29
CA LYS A 166 -36.42 -64.65 40.94
C LYS A 166 -36.31 -63.12 40.82
N LEU A 167 -36.50 -62.55 39.63
CA LEU A 167 -36.45 -61.11 39.42
C LEU A 167 -37.58 -60.38 40.17
N GLN A 168 -38.81 -60.89 40.11
CA GLN A 168 -39.94 -60.30 40.85
C GLN A 168 -39.69 -60.25 42.36
N ASN A 169 -39.02 -61.27 42.91
CA ASN A 169 -38.63 -61.33 44.33
C ASN A 169 -37.55 -60.32 44.72
N TRP A 170 -36.75 -59.80 43.77
CA TRP A 170 -35.81 -58.70 44.04
C TRP A 170 -36.51 -57.36 44.28
N GLY A 171 -37.80 -57.23 43.95
CA GLY A 171 -38.60 -56.04 44.20
C GLY A 171 -38.27 -54.84 43.31
N GLY A 172 -38.73 -53.66 43.71
CA GLY A 172 -38.51 -52.40 42.98
C GLY A 172 -39.00 -52.44 41.52
N MET A 173 -38.13 -52.12 40.56
CA MET A 173 -38.46 -52.09 39.13
C MET A 173 -38.81 -53.46 38.53
N TYR A 174 -38.40 -54.55 39.18
CA TYR A 174 -38.64 -55.92 38.70
C TYR A 174 -40.00 -56.48 39.11
N ARG A 175 -40.74 -55.81 40.02
CA ARG A 175 -42.03 -56.31 40.52
C ARG A 175 -43.06 -56.52 39.39
N ASN A 176 -42.96 -55.73 38.32
CA ASN A 176 -43.85 -55.79 37.17
C ASN A 176 -43.23 -56.53 35.96
N PHE A 177 -42.12 -57.26 36.15
CA PHE A 177 -41.49 -58.00 35.08
C PHE A 177 -42.35 -59.21 34.68
N ASN A 178 -43.18 -59.04 33.65
CA ASN A 178 -44.13 -60.07 33.21
C ASN A 178 -43.66 -60.80 31.95
N ASN A 179 -43.04 -60.09 31.01
CA ASN A 179 -42.64 -60.62 29.71
C ASN A 179 -41.19 -60.28 29.40
N VAL A 180 -40.53 -61.18 28.67
CA VAL A 180 -39.25 -60.88 28.01
C VAL A 180 -39.52 -59.91 26.88
N THR A 181 -38.78 -58.82 26.85
CA THR A 181 -38.94 -57.78 25.84
C THR A 181 -37.75 -57.74 24.89
N ARG A 182 -37.95 -57.15 23.73
CA ARG A 182 -36.88 -56.78 22.79
C ARG A 182 -37.14 -55.38 22.25
N TYR A 183 -36.11 -54.76 21.68
CA TYR A 183 -36.29 -53.55 20.89
C TYR A 183 -36.62 -53.93 19.44
N ASP A 184 -37.61 -53.28 18.85
CA ASP A 184 -37.85 -53.31 17.40
C ASP A 184 -36.83 -52.38 16.68
N PRO A 185 -36.74 -52.42 15.33
CA PRO A 185 -35.84 -51.54 14.58
C PRO A 185 -36.09 -50.04 14.82
N GLU A 186 -37.29 -49.67 15.27
CA GLU A 186 -37.68 -48.31 15.66
C GLU A 186 -37.30 -47.96 17.11
N GLY A 187 -36.69 -48.88 17.85
CA GLY A 187 -36.27 -48.69 19.25
C GLY A 187 -37.40 -48.81 20.26
N LYS A 188 -38.58 -49.30 19.88
CA LYS A 188 -39.70 -49.54 20.80
C LYS A 188 -39.58 -50.91 21.45
N VAL A 189 -39.97 -50.96 22.72
CA VAL A 189 -40.01 -52.19 23.51
C VAL A 189 -41.22 -53.02 23.08
N VAL A 190 -40.98 -54.22 22.55
CA VAL A 190 -42.01 -55.20 22.15
C VAL A 190 -41.76 -56.53 22.87
N ASN A 191 -42.77 -57.41 22.96
CA ASN A 191 -42.55 -58.76 23.50
C ASN A 191 -41.61 -59.54 22.57
N ASP A 192 -40.67 -60.29 23.16
CA ASP A 192 -39.78 -61.16 22.39
C ASP A 192 -40.47 -62.46 21.98
N ILE A 193 -39.93 -63.11 20.95
CA ILE A 193 -40.37 -64.41 20.45
C ILE A 193 -39.67 -65.50 21.27
N VAL A 194 -40.33 -66.66 21.42
CA VAL A 194 -39.76 -67.82 22.11
C VAL A 194 -38.45 -68.26 21.44
N ARG A 195 -37.40 -68.47 22.25
CA ARG A 195 -36.04 -68.86 21.85
C ARG A 195 -35.48 -69.89 22.82
N ASP A 196 -34.53 -70.70 22.36
CA ASP A 196 -33.86 -71.71 23.21
C ASP A 196 -33.09 -71.06 24.38
N GLU A 197 -32.46 -69.91 24.11
CA GLU A 197 -31.67 -69.14 25.07
C GLU A 197 -31.98 -67.65 24.97
N TYR A 198 -32.04 -66.99 26.13
CA TYR A 198 -32.21 -65.55 26.28
C TYR A 198 -31.00 -64.96 27.00
N TYR A 199 -30.56 -63.76 26.57
CA TYR A 199 -29.57 -62.94 27.27
C TYR A 199 -30.29 -61.78 27.92
N LEU A 200 -30.78 -62.02 29.13
CA LEU A 200 -31.70 -61.11 29.81
C LEU A 200 -30.94 -60.09 30.64
N VAL A 201 -31.27 -58.83 30.41
CA VAL A 201 -30.81 -57.69 31.20
C VAL A 201 -31.27 -57.83 32.65
N SER A 202 -30.39 -58.26 33.55
CA SER A 202 -30.74 -58.54 34.95
C SER A 202 -30.46 -57.39 35.90
N GLN A 203 -29.60 -56.45 35.50
CA GLN A 203 -29.17 -55.27 36.26
C GLN A 203 -28.85 -54.16 35.26
N VAL A 204 -29.32 -52.92 35.46
CA VAL A 204 -29.04 -51.78 34.56
C VAL A 204 -28.74 -50.52 35.34
N LEU A 205 -27.81 -49.69 34.86
CA LEU A 205 -27.54 -48.34 35.37
C LEU A 205 -27.24 -47.37 34.22
N PRO A 206 -27.67 -46.10 34.26
CA PRO A 206 -28.65 -45.52 35.18
C PRO A 206 -30.11 -45.78 34.75
N SER A 207 -30.35 -46.09 33.47
CA SER A 207 -31.68 -46.34 32.91
C SER A 207 -31.63 -47.46 31.87
N GLY A 208 -32.71 -48.23 31.81
CA GLY A 208 -32.93 -49.26 30.80
C GLY A 208 -33.99 -50.24 31.29
N VAL A 209 -34.52 -51.04 30.36
CA VAL A 209 -35.68 -51.89 30.60
C VAL A 209 -35.21 -53.28 31.03
N PRO A 210 -35.32 -53.62 32.34
CA PRO A 210 -34.85 -54.90 32.82
C PRO A 210 -35.64 -56.04 32.17
N GLY A 211 -34.92 -57.12 31.87
CA GLY A 211 -35.41 -58.29 31.17
C GLY A 211 -35.64 -58.11 29.66
N SER A 212 -35.07 -57.05 29.08
CA SER A 212 -34.87 -57.00 27.63
C SER A 212 -33.85 -58.06 27.21
N ASN A 213 -34.13 -58.77 26.11
CA ASN A 213 -33.27 -59.80 25.55
C ASN A 213 -32.31 -59.20 24.51
N PHE A 214 -31.02 -59.13 24.84
CA PHE A 214 -29.99 -58.66 23.92
C PHE A 214 -29.72 -59.67 22.79
N GLY A 215 -30.06 -60.94 22.98
CA GLY A 215 -29.98 -61.97 21.93
C GLY A 215 -31.00 -61.81 20.82
N SER A 216 -32.00 -60.94 21.02
CA SER A 216 -33.05 -60.72 20.04
C SER A 216 -32.50 -60.11 18.73
N GLU A 217 -31.46 -59.27 18.86
CA GLU A 217 -30.76 -58.64 17.75
C GLU A 217 -29.58 -59.51 17.28
N LYS A 218 -29.52 -59.75 15.96
CA LYS A 218 -28.55 -60.70 15.37
C LYS A 218 -27.10 -60.35 15.69
N TYR A 219 -26.71 -59.08 15.51
CA TYR A 219 -25.33 -58.63 15.71
C TYR A 219 -24.90 -58.69 17.18
N LEU A 220 -25.78 -58.28 18.11
CA LEU A 220 -25.54 -58.41 19.54
C LEU A 220 -25.39 -59.88 19.94
N ASN A 221 -26.30 -60.74 19.47
CA ASN A 221 -26.25 -62.17 19.75
C ASN A 221 -24.93 -62.81 19.28
N GLU A 222 -24.51 -62.53 18.05
CA GLU A 222 -23.24 -63.05 17.50
C GLU A 222 -22.03 -62.59 18.33
N THR A 223 -22.02 -61.32 18.76
CA THR A 223 -20.94 -60.74 19.59
C THR A 223 -20.92 -61.35 20.99
N ILE A 224 -22.09 -61.52 21.62
CA ILE A 224 -22.25 -62.19 22.92
C ILE A 224 -21.75 -63.64 22.83
N GLN A 225 -22.19 -64.37 21.81
CA GLN A 225 -21.77 -65.75 21.56
C GLN A 225 -20.27 -65.87 21.28
N GLN A 226 -19.68 -64.89 20.61
CA GLN A 226 -18.22 -64.84 20.44
C GLN A 226 -17.52 -64.61 21.78
N ALA A 227 -18.00 -63.69 22.61
CA ALA A 227 -17.45 -63.44 23.94
C ALA A 227 -17.53 -64.72 24.79
N ILE A 228 -18.69 -65.37 24.85
CA ILE A 228 -18.90 -66.63 25.60
C ILE A 228 -17.96 -67.73 25.10
N ARG A 229 -17.90 -67.97 23.77
CA ARG A 229 -17.08 -69.05 23.19
C ARG A 229 -15.58 -68.85 23.41
N THR A 230 -15.11 -67.61 23.29
CA THR A 230 -13.68 -67.30 23.46
C THR A 230 -13.28 -67.09 24.91
N ASN A 231 -14.25 -66.84 25.79
CA ASN A 231 -14.03 -66.38 27.16
C ASN A 231 -13.11 -65.13 27.22
N THR A 232 -13.24 -64.24 26.22
CA THR A 232 -12.44 -63.00 26.13
C THR A 232 -13.33 -61.76 26.02
N ASP A 233 -12.73 -60.60 26.28
CA ASP A 233 -13.36 -59.30 26.10
C ASP A 233 -13.60 -59.07 24.59
N VAL A 234 -14.84 -58.87 24.18
CA VAL A 234 -15.21 -58.60 22.79
C VAL A 234 -15.90 -57.24 22.70
N VAL A 235 -15.54 -56.44 21.72
CA VAL A 235 -16.13 -55.12 21.46
C VAL A 235 -16.96 -55.25 20.20
N SER A 236 -18.23 -54.78 20.24
CA SER A 236 -19.08 -54.76 19.05
C SER A 236 -18.58 -53.74 18.02
N SER A 237 -19.06 -53.90 16.78
CA SER A 237 -19.12 -52.80 15.82
C SER A 237 -20.06 -51.69 16.32
N ARG A 238 -20.22 -50.61 15.52
CA ARG A 238 -21.22 -49.56 15.77
C ARG A 238 -22.59 -50.19 16.00
N LEU A 239 -23.24 -49.84 17.10
CA LEU A 239 -24.59 -50.25 17.43
C LEU A 239 -25.43 -49.05 17.89
N PRO A 240 -26.74 -49.04 17.60
CA PRO A 240 -27.66 -48.12 18.24
C PRO A 240 -27.77 -48.51 19.73
N LEU A 241 -27.40 -47.57 20.60
CA LEU A 241 -27.56 -47.71 22.04
C LEU A 241 -28.96 -47.23 22.41
N VAL A 242 -29.86 -48.18 22.65
CA VAL A 242 -31.24 -47.86 23.02
C VAL A 242 -31.30 -47.54 24.51
N ALA A 243 -31.45 -46.26 24.82
CA ALA A 243 -31.82 -45.75 26.14
C ALA A 243 -33.16 -45.01 26.05
N GLU A 244 -33.77 -44.67 27.19
CA GLU A 244 -34.94 -43.79 27.21
C GLU A 244 -34.57 -42.42 26.61
N GLY A 245 -34.87 -42.20 25.31
CA GLY A 245 -34.54 -40.95 24.63
C GLY A 245 -34.14 -41.13 23.15
N PRO A 246 -33.35 -40.19 22.59
CA PRO A 246 -32.87 -40.28 21.21
C PRO A 246 -31.94 -41.49 21.05
N ILE A 247 -31.92 -42.06 19.83
CA ILE A 247 -31.03 -43.18 19.50
C ILE A 247 -29.60 -42.66 19.45
N TYR A 248 -28.76 -43.13 20.37
CA TYR A 248 -27.32 -42.85 20.36
C TYR A 248 -26.61 -43.95 19.56
N PHE A 249 -25.45 -43.62 18.98
CA PHE A 249 -24.60 -44.63 18.34
C PHE A 249 -23.31 -44.79 19.14
N GLY A 250 -22.93 -46.05 19.35
CA GLY A 250 -21.75 -46.34 20.12
C GLY A 250 -21.25 -47.75 19.94
N VAL A 251 -20.47 -48.19 20.91
CA VAL A 251 -19.81 -49.50 20.93
C VAL A 251 -20.10 -50.17 22.26
N VAL A 252 -20.28 -51.48 22.25
CA VAL A 252 -20.60 -52.25 23.45
C VAL A 252 -19.45 -53.21 23.73
N LEU A 253 -18.89 -53.13 24.94
CA LEU A 253 -17.89 -54.06 25.44
C LEU A 253 -18.60 -55.21 26.17
N PHE A 254 -18.34 -56.44 25.76
CA PHE A 254 -18.85 -57.67 26.36
C PHE A 254 -17.73 -58.39 27.08
N LYS A 255 -18.00 -58.79 28.33
CA LYS A 255 -17.07 -59.58 29.14
C LYS A 255 -17.80 -60.72 29.84
N PRO A 256 -17.51 -61.98 29.49
CA PRO A 256 -18.11 -63.14 30.13
C PRO A 256 -17.79 -63.18 31.63
N VAL A 257 -18.80 -63.36 32.46
CA VAL A 257 -18.66 -63.57 33.90
C VAL A 257 -18.67 -65.07 34.15
N THR A 258 -17.57 -65.58 34.70
CA THR A 258 -17.42 -67.00 35.00
C THR A 258 -17.51 -67.24 36.49
N PHE A 259 -18.29 -68.24 36.89
CA PHE A 259 -18.36 -68.74 38.25
C PHE A 259 -18.10 -70.25 38.23
N GLU A 260 -17.14 -70.72 39.02
CA GLU A 260 -16.71 -72.14 39.03
C GLU A 260 -16.34 -72.68 37.63
N GLY A 261 -15.73 -71.83 36.80
CA GLY A 261 -15.29 -72.19 35.44
C GLY A 261 -16.40 -72.25 34.38
N LYS A 262 -17.65 -71.94 34.74
CA LYS A 262 -18.78 -71.83 33.80
C LYS A 262 -19.16 -70.37 33.58
N VAL A 263 -19.42 -70.00 32.33
CA VAL A 263 -19.98 -68.67 32.01
C VAL A 263 -21.43 -68.64 32.48
N ILE A 264 -21.73 -67.78 33.45
CA ILE A 264 -23.07 -67.66 34.04
C ILE A 264 -23.82 -66.41 33.54
N SER A 265 -23.07 -65.37 33.17
CA SER A 265 -23.62 -64.13 32.64
C SER A 265 -22.59 -63.42 31.76
N VAL A 266 -22.99 -62.35 31.10
CA VAL A 266 -22.09 -61.47 30.33
C VAL A 266 -22.27 -60.05 30.85
N LEU A 267 -21.21 -59.47 31.40
CA LEU A 267 -21.20 -58.06 31.76
C LEU A 267 -20.99 -57.23 30.49
N THR A 268 -21.81 -56.20 30.33
CA THR A 268 -21.80 -55.35 29.15
C THR A 268 -21.74 -53.88 29.52
N ALA A 269 -20.95 -53.09 28.78
CA ALA A 269 -20.88 -51.65 28.90
C ALA A 269 -21.04 -51.00 27.54
N GLY A 270 -22.10 -50.20 27.38
CA GLY A 270 -22.33 -49.38 26.20
C GLY A 270 -21.62 -48.03 26.32
N PHE A 271 -20.75 -47.72 25.38
CA PHE A 271 -20.04 -46.44 25.28
C PHE A 271 -20.64 -45.58 24.16
N ASP A 272 -21.26 -44.47 24.54
CA ASP A 272 -21.66 -43.42 23.62
C ASP A 272 -20.42 -42.69 23.10
N THR A 273 -20.13 -42.90 21.83
CA THR A 273 -18.97 -42.26 21.18
C THR A 273 -19.12 -40.74 21.11
N LEU A 274 -20.33 -40.23 20.94
CA LEU A 274 -20.63 -38.80 20.86
C LEU A 274 -20.41 -38.15 22.23
N ALA A 275 -21.02 -38.70 23.27
CA ALA A 275 -20.87 -38.16 24.62
C ALA A 275 -19.43 -38.30 25.16
N LEU A 276 -18.68 -39.34 24.75
CA LEU A 276 -17.27 -39.50 25.09
C LEU A 276 -16.42 -38.35 24.51
N ILE A 277 -16.64 -37.99 23.24
CA ILE A 277 -15.93 -36.88 22.60
C ILE A 277 -16.30 -35.57 23.31
N GLN A 278 -17.59 -35.34 23.57
CA GLN A 278 -18.08 -34.14 24.25
C GLN A 278 -17.54 -34.01 25.68
N ALA A 279 -17.38 -35.12 26.40
CA ALA A 279 -16.82 -35.14 27.75
C ALA A 279 -15.30 -34.88 27.76
N SER A 280 -14.61 -35.18 26.67
CA SER A 280 -13.14 -35.14 26.63
C SER A 280 -12.57 -33.74 26.36
N SER A 281 -13.32 -32.83 25.72
CA SER A 281 -13.04 -31.39 25.66
C SER A 281 -14.13 -30.63 24.89
N PRO A 282 -14.45 -29.36 25.23
CA PRO A 282 -15.22 -28.51 24.33
C PRO A 282 -14.39 -28.22 23.07
N LEU A 283 -14.81 -28.79 21.94
CA LEU A 283 -14.25 -28.45 20.62
C LEU A 283 -14.45 -26.95 20.36
N LEU A 284 -13.43 -26.28 19.81
CA LEU A 284 -13.58 -24.87 19.43
C LEU A 284 -14.61 -24.71 18.31
N PRO A 285 -15.14 -23.49 18.11
CA PRO A 285 -15.88 -23.17 16.90
C PRO A 285 -15.03 -23.57 15.70
N ASN A 286 -15.62 -24.34 14.77
CA ASN A 286 -15.00 -24.80 13.53
C ASN A 286 -14.04 -26.00 13.63
N GLU A 287 -13.96 -26.67 14.78
CA GLU A 287 -13.25 -27.94 14.90
C GLU A 287 -14.26 -29.10 14.90
N GLY A 288 -13.84 -30.24 14.33
CA GLY A 288 -14.62 -31.46 14.28
C GLY A 288 -13.78 -32.69 14.61
N VAL A 289 -14.45 -33.70 15.16
CA VAL A 289 -13.85 -35.00 15.49
C VAL A 289 -14.74 -36.08 14.94
N ALA A 290 -14.17 -37.00 14.16
CA ALA A 290 -14.83 -38.20 13.70
C ALA A 290 -14.11 -39.43 14.26
N ILE A 291 -14.86 -40.46 14.64
CA ILE A 291 -14.30 -41.73 15.08
C ILE A 291 -14.67 -42.79 14.04
N TYR A 292 -13.67 -43.55 13.63
CA TYR A 292 -13.81 -44.72 12.76
C TYR A 292 -13.36 -45.96 13.52
N ASP A 293 -13.97 -47.10 13.21
CA ASP A 293 -13.47 -48.37 13.71
C ASP A 293 -12.24 -48.86 12.94
N GLY A 294 -11.66 -49.99 13.36
CA GLY A 294 -10.48 -50.58 12.72
C GLY A 294 -10.75 -51.10 11.29
N THR A 295 -12.01 -51.25 10.90
CA THR A 295 -12.42 -51.60 9.54
C THR A 295 -12.60 -50.37 8.65
N GLY A 296 -12.57 -49.17 9.26
CA GLY A 296 -12.85 -47.90 8.60
C GLY A 296 -14.31 -47.50 8.61
N ALA A 297 -15.19 -48.23 9.31
CA ALA A 297 -16.60 -47.86 9.42
C ALA A 297 -16.76 -46.66 10.35
N TYR A 298 -17.58 -45.69 9.95
CA TYR A 298 -17.83 -44.47 10.69
C TYR A 298 -18.67 -44.77 11.95
N LEU A 299 -18.12 -44.47 13.13
CA LEU A 299 -18.79 -44.67 14.43
C LEU A 299 -19.62 -43.45 14.85
N GLY A 300 -19.15 -42.25 14.51
CA GLY A 300 -19.82 -40.99 14.85
C GLY A 300 -18.89 -39.79 14.70
N SER A 301 -19.46 -38.59 14.78
CA SER A 301 -18.68 -37.35 14.81
C SER A 301 -19.34 -36.30 15.67
N VAL A 302 -18.55 -35.32 16.07
CA VAL A 302 -18.99 -34.10 16.73
C VAL A 302 -18.41 -32.94 15.96
N THR A 303 -19.27 -32.04 15.51
CA THR A 303 -18.87 -30.74 14.94
C THR A 303 -19.47 -29.64 15.78
N ASN A 304 -18.71 -28.59 16.08
CA ASN A 304 -19.29 -27.42 16.74
C ASN A 304 -20.26 -26.68 15.79
N ARG A 305 -21.35 -26.11 16.32
CA ARG A 305 -22.53 -25.57 15.60
C ARG A 305 -22.22 -24.63 14.43
N TYR A 306 -21.07 -23.97 14.44
CA TYR A 306 -20.68 -23.00 13.41
C TYR A 306 -20.35 -23.61 12.04
N CYS A 307 -20.12 -24.93 11.93
CA CYS A 307 -20.04 -25.58 10.61
C CYS A 307 -21.43 -25.89 9.99
N GLY A 308 -22.54 -25.33 10.50
CA GLY A 308 -23.84 -25.35 9.79
C GLY A 308 -24.99 -26.13 10.44
N GLY A 309 -24.98 -26.33 11.76
CA GLY A 309 -26.16 -26.63 12.60
C GLY A 309 -27.03 -27.87 12.29
N SER A 310 -26.77 -28.58 11.21
CA SER A 310 -27.38 -29.85 10.84
C SER A 310 -26.28 -30.90 10.88
N ASP A 311 -26.56 -32.05 11.51
CA ASP A 311 -25.65 -33.19 11.55
C ASP A 311 -25.16 -33.46 10.13
N PHE A 312 -23.87 -33.24 9.87
CA PHE A 312 -23.30 -33.61 8.59
C PHE A 312 -23.62 -35.09 8.38
N ASN A 313 -24.26 -35.42 7.26
CA ASN A 313 -24.47 -36.83 6.96
C ASN A 313 -23.11 -37.49 6.72
N GLU A 314 -23.03 -38.80 6.93
CA GLU A 314 -21.78 -39.56 6.82
C GLU A 314 -21.07 -39.30 5.48
N ALA A 315 -21.83 -39.16 4.38
CA ALA A 315 -21.29 -38.82 3.07
C ALA A 315 -20.68 -37.41 3.01
N GLN A 316 -21.24 -36.41 3.69
CA GLN A 316 -20.69 -35.07 3.77
C GLN A 316 -19.43 -35.03 4.62
N ILE A 317 -19.33 -35.83 5.69
CA ILE A 317 -18.10 -35.93 6.48
C ILE A 317 -17.03 -36.65 5.67
N GLU A 318 -17.38 -37.75 5.00
CA GLU A 318 -16.45 -38.44 4.11
C GLU A 318 -16.00 -37.56 2.96
N ASN A 319 -16.92 -36.84 2.29
CA ASN A 319 -16.56 -35.91 1.23
C ASN A 319 -15.76 -34.75 1.81
N ALA A 320 -16.13 -34.21 2.97
CA ALA A 320 -15.34 -33.20 3.65
C ALA A 320 -13.95 -33.72 3.93
N ILE A 321 -13.75 -34.96 4.38
CA ILE A 321 -12.43 -35.57 4.65
C ILE A 321 -11.66 -35.89 3.36
N LYS A 322 -12.35 -36.32 2.28
CA LYS A 322 -11.74 -36.63 0.98
C LYS A 322 -11.33 -35.36 0.22
N ASP A 323 -12.19 -34.35 0.25
CA ASP A 323 -11.99 -33.05 -0.39
C ASP A 323 -11.08 -32.15 0.46
N ALA A 324 -11.10 -32.36 1.78
CA ALA A 324 -10.16 -31.76 2.71
C ALA A 324 -8.74 -32.26 2.45
N LYS A 325 -7.89 -31.37 1.97
CA LYS A 325 -6.48 -31.31 2.43
C LYS A 325 -6.40 -30.87 3.91
N ILE A 326 -7.27 -31.39 4.77
CA ILE A 326 -7.61 -30.86 6.10
C ILE A 326 -7.80 -32.03 7.10
N VAL A 327 -7.04 -33.10 6.93
CA VAL A 327 -6.80 -34.05 8.02
C VAL A 327 -5.49 -33.64 8.67
N ASP A 328 -5.58 -32.87 9.75
CA ASP A 328 -4.41 -32.33 10.43
C ASP A 328 -3.87 -33.31 11.48
N TYR A 329 -4.72 -34.15 12.06
CA TYR A 329 -4.29 -35.10 13.08
C TYR A 329 -5.16 -36.36 13.15
N THR A 330 -4.50 -37.52 13.25
CA THR A 330 -5.13 -38.82 13.48
C THR A 330 -4.53 -39.46 14.72
N HIS A 331 -5.38 -39.99 15.59
CA HIS A 331 -4.95 -40.76 16.75
C HIS A 331 -5.64 -42.12 16.79
N ASN A 332 -4.87 -43.18 17.03
CA ASN A 332 -5.42 -44.51 17.19
C ASN A 332 -5.69 -44.75 18.69
N VAL A 333 -6.96 -44.86 19.06
CA VAL A 333 -7.39 -45.26 20.39
C VAL A 333 -7.58 -46.77 20.38
N THR A 334 -6.77 -47.50 21.13
CA THR A 334 -6.89 -48.97 21.22
C THR A 334 -7.69 -49.37 22.44
N LEU A 335 -8.89 -49.89 22.23
CA LEU A 335 -9.68 -50.55 23.25
C LEU A 335 -9.45 -52.06 23.15
N ARG A 336 -8.62 -52.62 24.04
CA ARG A 336 -8.25 -54.05 24.01
C ARG A 336 -7.70 -54.47 22.63
N ASN A 337 -8.46 -55.28 21.89
CA ASN A 337 -8.07 -55.84 20.59
C ASN A 337 -8.65 -55.03 19.41
N THR A 338 -9.45 -54.01 19.69
CA THR A 338 -10.03 -53.13 18.66
C THR A 338 -9.34 -51.78 18.70
N SER A 339 -8.72 -51.39 17.59
CA SER A 339 -8.22 -50.03 17.38
C SER A 339 -9.29 -49.19 16.70
N TRP A 340 -9.56 -48.01 17.23
CA TRP A 340 -10.37 -47.00 16.59
C TRP A 340 -9.49 -45.85 16.13
N LYS A 341 -9.82 -45.30 14.98
CA LYS A 341 -9.13 -44.17 14.39
C LYS A 341 -9.94 -42.91 14.68
N VAL A 342 -9.43 -42.06 15.57
CA VAL A 342 -10.00 -40.74 15.86
C VAL A 342 -9.35 -39.73 14.93
N VAL A 343 -10.14 -39.12 14.07
CA VAL A 343 -9.72 -38.15 13.05
C VAL A 343 -10.19 -36.77 13.47
N PHE A 344 -9.24 -35.85 13.61
CA PHE A 344 -9.50 -34.45 13.94
C PHE A 344 -9.38 -33.61 12.66
N PHE A 345 -10.36 -32.74 12.42
CA PHE A 345 -10.40 -31.86 11.26
C PHE A 345 -10.81 -30.44 11.64
N SER A 346 -10.35 -29.45 10.87
CA SER A 346 -10.62 -28.02 11.10
C SER A 346 -11.39 -27.42 9.92
N CYS A 347 -12.66 -27.07 10.09
CA CYS A 347 -13.47 -26.49 9.00
C CYS A 347 -13.02 -25.04 8.63
N HIS A 348 -12.08 -24.44 9.38
CA HIS A 348 -11.69 -23.04 9.24
C HIS A 348 -10.71 -22.75 8.08
N LEU A 349 -9.95 -23.75 7.61
CA LEU A 349 -8.93 -23.56 6.57
C LEU A 349 -9.51 -23.23 5.18
N ALA A 350 -10.81 -23.46 4.97
CA ALA A 350 -11.45 -23.26 3.67
C ALA A 350 -12.09 -21.86 3.48
N GLN A 351 -12.19 -21.03 4.53
CA GLN A 351 -12.97 -19.77 4.49
C GLN A 351 -12.15 -18.49 4.71
N SER A 352 -10.84 -18.46 4.43
CA SER A 352 -10.04 -17.24 4.63
C SER A 352 -10.10 -16.23 3.46
N ASP A 353 -11.24 -16.09 2.77
CA ASP A 353 -11.38 -15.09 1.70
C ASP A 353 -11.50 -13.65 2.22
N ASP A 354 -11.84 -13.46 3.50
CA ASP A 354 -11.96 -12.12 4.11
C ASP A 354 -10.61 -11.40 4.30
N LYS A 355 -9.48 -12.10 4.17
CA LYS A 355 -8.15 -11.50 4.36
C LYS A 355 -7.62 -10.74 3.14
N VAL A 356 -8.30 -10.81 1.99
CA VAL A 356 -7.96 -10.03 0.79
C VAL A 356 -8.23 -8.53 1.00
N ILE A 357 -9.24 -8.19 1.82
CA ILE A 357 -9.67 -6.81 2.07
C ILE A 357 -8.55 -5.91 2.62
N PRO A 358 -7.80 -6.27 3.69
CA PRO A 358 -6.71 -5.43 4.19
C PRO A 358 -5.53 -5.29 3.22
N LEU A 359 -5.24 -6.32 2.42
CA LEU A 359 -4.18 -6.26 1.40
C LEU A 359 -4.57 -5.29 0.27
N VAL A 360 -5.81 -5.38 -0.21
CA VAL A 360 -6.35 -4.42 -1.18
C VAL A 360 -6.38 -3.01 -0.61
N ALA A 361 -6.75 -2.83 0.66
CA ALA A 361 -6.75 -1.53 1.32
C ALA A 361 -5.32 -0.92 1.43
N CYS A 362 -4.30 -1.72 1.74
CA CYS A 362 -2.90 -1.27 1.75
C CYS A 362 -2.39 -0.90 0.35
N LEU A 363 -2.74 -1.67 -0.68
CA LEU A 363 -2.36 -1.35 -2.06
C LEU A 363 -3.01 -0.05 -2.53
N LEU A 364 -4.30 0.16 -2.22
CA LEU A 364 -5.02 1.37 -2.56
C LEU A 364 -4.49 2.61 -1.82
N SER A 365 -4.13 2.49 -0.53
CA SER A 365 -3.55 3.60 0.22
C SER A 365 -2.15 3.99 -0.30
N GLY A 366 -1.35 3.00 -0.71
CA GLY A 366 -0.06 3.21 -1.37
C GLY A 366 -0.21 3.97 -2.69
N ILE A 367 -1.13 3.56 -3.55
CA ILE A 367 -1.42 4.25 -4.83
C ILE A 367 -1.91 5.69 -4.57
N PHE A 368 -2.79 5.88 -3.59
CA PHE A 368 -3.31 7.21 -3.25
C PHE A 368 -2.20 8.17 -2.80
N ALA A 369 -1.30 7.71 -1.92
CA ALA A 369 -0.16 8.51 -1.46
C ALA A 369 0.75 8.96 -2.63
N GLN A 370 0.90 8.13 -3.66
CA GLN A 370 1.67 8.50 -4.85
C GLN A 370 0.98 9.56 -5.70
N ILE A 371 -0.33 9.44 -5.91
CA ILE A 371 -1.10 10.45 -6.65
C ILE A 371 -0.92 11.81 -5.96
N VAL A 372 -1.00 11.84 -4.62
CA VAL A 372 -0.76 13.05 -3.83
C VAL A 372 0.67 13.60 -4.02
N LEU A 373 1.70 12.74 -4.00
CA LEU A 373 3.09 13.15 -4.23
C LEU A 373 3.32 13.75 -5.62
N VAL A 374 2.75 13.13 -6.66
CA VAL A 374 2.82 13.62 -8.05
C VAL A 374 2.12 14.97 -8.18
N LEU A 375 0.96 15.14 -7.53
CA LEU A 375 0.25 16.42 -7.49
C LEU A 375 1.05 17.51 -6.77
N ILE A 376 1.67 17.20 -5.63
CA ILE A 376 2.53 18.15 -4.91
C ILE A 376 3.74 18.57 -5.77
N TYR A 377 4.38 17.62 -6.43
CA TYR A 377 5.51 17.90 -7.34
C TYR A 377 5.07 18.76 -8.53
N GLY A 378 3.96 18.41 -9.18
CA GLY A 378 3.37 19.18 -10.28
C GLY A 378 3.02 20.61 -9.86
N TYR A 379 2.41 20.76 -8.68
CA TYR A 379 2.07 22.07 -8.11
C TYR A 379 3.32 22.93 -7.85
N ARG A 380 4.37 22.35 -7.27
CA ARG A 380 5.66 23.05 -7.09
C ARG A 380 6.27 23.50 -8.43
N LYS A 381 6.23 22.63 -9.46
CA LYS A 381 6.76 22.96 -10.79
C LYS A 381 6.00 24.10 -11.43
N ILE A 382 4.67 24.13 -11.31
CA ILE A 382 3.82 25.24 -11.78
C ILE A 382 4.21 26.55 -11.08
N ILE A 383 4.37 26.56 -9.75
CA ILE A 383 4.80 27.77 -9.01
C ILE A 383 6.14 28.30 -9.50
N ILE A 384 7.13 27.41 -9.69
CA ILE A 384 8.47 27.80 -10.17
C ILE A 384 8.38 28.39 -11.58
N ALA A 385 7.61 27.77 -12.47
CA ALA A 385 7.41 28.27 -13.83
C ALA A 385 6.77 29.67 -13.83
N THR A 386 5.77 29.91 -12.98
CA THR A 386 5.12 31.21 -12.85
C THR A 386 6.09 32.29 -12.36
N ARG A 387 6.93 31.97 -11.36
CA ARG A 387 7.98 32.90 -10.88
C ARG A 387 9.02 33.21 -11.94
N ALA A 388 9.45 32.21 -12.71
CA ALA A 388 10.39 32.39 -13.81
C ALA A 388 9.80 33.32 -14.90
N GLN A 389 8.51 33.19 -15.21
CA GLN A 389 7.82 34.08 -16.15
C GLN A 389 7.75 35.52 -15.62
N GLN A 390 7.44 35.72 -14.35
CA GLN A 390 7.42 37.06 -13.73
C GLN A 390 8.78 37.74 -13.81
N LEU A 391 9.85 37.02 -13.48
CA LEU A 391 11.22 37.54 -13.51
C LEU A 391 11.66 37.88 -14.94
N THR A 392 11.22 37.09 -15.93
CA THR A 392 11.45 37.39 -17.34
C THR A 392 10.74 38.67 -17.77
N ARG A 393 9.50 38.90 -17.31
CA ARG A 393 8.77 40.15 -17.59
C ARG A 393 9.46 41.38 -16.99
N GLN A 394 9.92 41.28 -15.73
CA GLN A 394 10.66 42.38 -15.08
C GLN A 394 11.94 42.74 -15.85
N ARG A 395 12.68 41.74 -16.37
CA ARG A 395 13.87 41.99 -17.19
C ARG A 395 13.55 42.71 -18.49
N VAL A 396 12.43 42.39 -19.14
CA VAL A 396 12.00 43.07 -20.36
C VAL A 396 11.64 44.53 -20.08
N GLU A 397 10.91 44.81 -19.00
CA GLU A 397 10.54 46.18 -18.61
C GLU A 397 11.76 47.06 -18.32
N VAL A 398 12.75 46.51 -17.59
CA VAL A 398 14.01 47.23 -17.33
C VAL A 398 14.76 47.54 -18.64
N LEU A 399 14.79 46.61 -19.59
CA LEU A 399 15.44 46.84 -20.89
C LEU A 399 14.75 47.95 -21.71
N GLU A 400 13.42 48.06 -21.63
CA GLU A 400 12.69 49.13 -22.30
C GLU A 400 13.00 50.50 -21.71
N VAL A 401 13.06 50.60 -20.37
CA VAL A 401 13.46 51.84 -19.69
C VAL A 401 14.88 52.27 -20.09
N HIS A 402 15.82 51.32 -20.17
CA HIS A 402 17.19 51.60 -20.61
C HIS A 402 17.25 52.05 -22.06
N ARG A 403 16.49 51.43 -22.97
CA ARG A 403 16.39 51.88 -24.37
C ARG A 403 15.89 53.31 -24.48
N PHE A 404 14.87 53.67 -23.71
CA PHE A 404 14.34 55.04 -23.71
C PHE A 404 15.38 56.05 -23.19
N LYS A 405 16.11 55.69 -22.12
CA LYS A 405 17.17 56.53 -21.57
C LYS A 405 18.31 56.75 -22.58
N LEU A 406 18.79 55.69 -23.23
CA LEU A 406 19.82 55.77 -24.27
C LEU A 406 19.38 56.63 -25.46
N ALA A 407 18.17 56.43 -25.96
CA ALA A 407 17.64 57.26 -27.06
C ALA A 407 17.58 58.75 -26.68
N SER A 408 17.23 59.06 -25.41
CA SER A 408 17.20 60.44 -24.93
C SER A 408 18.58 61.08 -24.81
N LEU A 409 19.61 60.30 -24.42
CA LEU A 409 20.99 60.77 -24.32
C LEU A 409 21.58 61.05 -25.71
N LEU A 410 21.37 60.14 -26.67
CA LEU A 410 21.80 60.35 -28.06
C LEU A 410 21.19 61.63 -28.64
N LYS A 411 19.89 61.86 -28.41
CA LYS A 411 19.22 63.09 -28.87
C LYS A 411 19.79 64.37 -28.23
N LYS A 412 20.23 64.30 -26.97
CA LYS A 412 20.91 65.42 -26.30
C LYS A 412 22.30 65.67 -26.86
N SER A 413 23.05 64.60 -27.12
CA SER A 413 24.40 64.68 -27.73
C SER A 413 24.34 65.33 -29.11
N VAL A 414 23.44 64.88 -30.00
CA VAL A 414 23.26 65.48 -31.34
C VAL A 414 22.94 66.98 -31.26
N ARG A 415 22.05 67.38 -30.34
CA ARG A 415 21.73 68.82 -30.15
C ARG A 415 22.89 69.64 -29.59
N SER A 416 23.73 69.03 -28.76
CA SER A 416 24.93 69.70 -28.23
C SER A 416 25.95 69.87 -29.35
N GLU A 417 26.14 68.84 -30.17
CA GLU A 417 27.05 68.87 -31.31
C GLU A 417 26.63 69.93 -32.34
N GLU A 418 25.34 70.03 -32.69
CA GLU A 418 24.83 71.08 -33.58
C GLU A 418 25.09 72.48 -33.04
N LYS A 419 24.94 72.70 -31.73
CA LYS A 419 25.22 74.00 -31.09
C LYS A 419 26.72 74.31 -31.12
N SER A 420 27.57 73.34 -30.77
CA SER A 420 29.02 73.51 -30.79
C SER A 420 29.53 73.80 -32.21
N ARG A 421 29.02 73.08 -33.22
CA ARG A 421 29.33 73.36 -34.64
C ARG A 421 28.89 74.75 -35.07
N GLY A 422 27.68 75.18 -34.64
CA GLY A 422 27.19 76.53 -34.90
C GLY A 422 28.11 77.61 -34.32
N ILE A 423 28.61 77.40 -33.09
CA ILE A 423 29.56 78.32 -32.45
C ILE A 423 30.89 78.34 -33.22
N ILE A 424 31.48 77.18 -33.50
CA ILE A 424 32.78 77.08 -34.21
C ILE A 424 32.72 77.75 -35.59
N ASN A 425 31.62 77.56 -36.33
CA ASN A 425 31.43 78.16 -37.65
C ASN A 425 31.21 79.68 -37.64
N SER A 426 30.85 80.25 -36.48
CA SER A 426 30.66 81.70 -36.33
C SER A 426 31.94 82.46 -35.94
N ILE A 427 33.02 81.75 -35.59
CA ILE A 427 34.29 82.35 -35.20
C ILE A 427 34.99 82.93 -36.44
N PRO A 428 35.41 84.22 -36.44
CA PRO A 428 36.08 84.86 -37.56
C PRO A 428 37.54 84.38 -37.74
N ASP A 429 38.16 83.91 -36.66
CA ASP A 429 39.47 83.25 -36.73
C ASP A 429 39.35 81.92 -37.51
N LEU A 430 40.44 81.52 -38.15
CA LEU A 430 40.50 80.30 -38.94
C LEU A 430 40.68 79.11 -37.98
N VAL A 431 39.70 78.22 -37.90
CA VAL A 431 39.71 77.08 -36.97
C VAL A 431 39.83 75.80 -37.77
N ILE A 432 40.80 74.96 -37.43
CA ILE A 432 40.95 73.61 -37.97
C ILE A 432 41.10 72.63 -36.82
N VAL A 433 40.41 71.50 -36.89
CA VAL A 433 40.67 70.32 -36.10
C VAL A 433 41.46 69.34 -36.95
N ILE A 434 42.65 68.95 -36.48
CA ILE A 434 43.50 67.95 -37.13
C ILE A 434 43.63 66.72 -36.23
N ASN A 435 43.99 65.58 -36.79
CA ASN A 435 44.42 64.43 -35.99
C ASN A 435 45.91 64.52 -35.65
N ASP A 436 46.39 63.54 -34.87
CA ASP A 436 47.80 63.28 -34.53
C ASP A 436 48.77 63.30 -35.72
N LYS A 437 48.31 62.89 -36.91
CA LYS A 437 49.09 62.86 -38.16
C LYS A 437 49.08 64.18 -38.92
N GLY A 438 48.41 65.22 -38.41
CA GLY A 438 48.25 66.50 -39.09
C GLY A 438 47.23 66.49 -40.24
N LYS A 439 46.43 65.44 -40.37
CA LYS A 439 45.35 65.37 -41.35
C LYS A 439 44.18 66.22 -40.85
N MET A 440 43.65 67.08 -41.71
CA MET A 440 42.46 67.87 -41.41
C MET A 440 41.23 66.98 -41.21
N MET A 441 40.62 67.07 -40.03
CA MET A 441 39.38 66.35 -39.66
C MET A 441 38.14 67.25 -39.74
N GLN A 442 38.28 68.54 -39.44
CA GLN A 442 37.21 69.53 -39.52
C GLN A 442 37.80 70.93 -39.65
N CYS A 443 37.10 71.85 -40.30
CA CYS A 443 37.41 73.26 -40.30
C CYS A 443 36.14 74.10 -40.20
N ASN A 444 36.29 75.38 -39.85
CA ASN A 444 35.17 76.32 -39.83
C ASN A 444 34.96 77.02 -41.19
N ASN A 445 33.80 77.62 -41.38
CA ASN A 445 33.45 78.35 -42.61
C ASN A 445 34.47 79.45 -42.96
N SER A 446 35.06 80.11 -41.95
CA SER A 446 36.10 81.12 -42.17
C SER A 446 37.30 80.51 -42.88
N PHE A 447 37.76 79.33 -42.45
CA PHE A 447 38.86 78.62 -43.10
C PHE A 447 38.56 78.27 -44.56
N ASP A 448 37.38 77.71 -44.83
CA ASP A 448 36.97 77.34 -46.19
C ASP A 448 36.91 78.56 -47.11
N ASN A 449 36.40 79.70 -46.60
CA ASN A 449 36.33 80.94 -47.37
C ASN A 449 37.71 81.52 -47.71
N TYR A 450 38.68 81.44 -46.79
CA TYR A 450 40.01 82.02 -46.98
C TYR A 450 40.92 81.16 -47.85
N PHE A 451 40.88 79.84 -47.71
CA PHE A 451 41.77 78.93 -48.46
C PHE A 451 41.10 78.29 -49.68
N ALA A 452 39.79 78.45 -49.84
CA ALA A 452 38.99 77.92 -50.95
C ALA A 452 39.14 76.40 -51.15
N TYR A 453 39.29 75.66 -50.03
CA TYR A 453 39.19 74.20 -50.02
C TYR A 453 37.73 73.80 -49.82
N THR A 454 37.27 72.82 -50.60
CA THR A 454 35.94 72.25 -50.45
C THR A 454 35.92 71.18 -49.37
N GLU A 455 34.76 70.95 -48.75
CA GLU A 455 34.58 69.91 -47.71
C GLU A 455 35.08 68.54 -48.16
N LYS A 456 34.90 68.23 -49.44
CA LYS A 456 35.33 66.98 -50.04
C LYS A 456 36.86 66.87 -50.11
N GLU A 457 37.54 67.94 -50.49
CA GLU A 457 38.99 67.96 -50.67
C GLU A 457 39.73 67.73 -49.33
N TRP A 458 39.33 68.40 -48.24
CA TRP A 458 40.02 68.17 -46.97
C TRP A 458 39.67 66.82 -46.33
N LYS A 459 38.45 66.28 -46.53
CA LYS A 459 38.08 64.91 -46.10
C LYS A 459 38.89 63.83 -46.82
N GLU A 460 39.25 64.05 -48.08
CA GLU A 460 40.12 63.17 -48.87
C GLU A 460 41.56 63.15 -48.32
N GLY A 461 41.93 64.08 -47.42
CA GLY A 461 43.11 64.00 -46.57
C GLY A 461 44.15 65.06 -46.85
N ILE A 462 43.73 66.33 -46.77
CA ILE A 462 44.68 67.44 -46.79
C ILE A 462 45.43 67.47 -45.46
N TYR A 463 46.75 67.50 -45.57
CA TYR A 463 47.66 67.63 -44.45
C TYR A 463 47.94 69.09 -44.20
N ILE A 464 47.90 69.51 -42.95
CA ILE A 464 48.11 70.91 -42.57
C ILE A 464 49.48 71.44 -43.03
N GLN A 465 50.50 70.59 -43.14
CA GLN A 465 51.83 70.95 -43.63
C GLN A 465 51.82 71.44 -45.09
N SER A 466 50.82 71.01 -45.89
CA SER A 466 50.63 71.54 -47.24
C SER A 466 50.18 73.00 -47.26
N ILE A 467 49.59 73.46 -46.16
CA ILE A 467 49.10 74.81 -45.96
C ILE A 467 50.12 75.62 -45.18
N LEU A 468 50.66 75.08 -44.08
CA LEU A 468 51.68 75.71 -43.25
C LEU A 468 53.06 75.13 -43.59
N VAL A 469 53.63 75.61 -44.69
CA VAL A 469 54.86 75.05 -45.28
C VAL A 469 56.07 75.14 -44.34
N ASP A 470 56.10 76.17 -43.48
CA ASP A 470 57.22 76.40 -42.56
C ASP A 470 57.04 75.63 -41.22
N LEU A 471 55.95 74.88 -41.05
CA LEU A 471 55.65 74.14 -39.83
C LEU A 471 56.19 72.70 -39.93
N GLN A 472 57.28 72.41 -39.22
CA GLN A 472 57.91 71.08 -39.28
C GLN A 472 57.04 69.99 -38.67
N SER A 473 57.09 68.76 -39.19
CA SER A 473 56.25 67.63 -38.72
C SER A 473 56.48 67.25 -37.26
N GLU A 474 57.67 67.50 -36.71
CA GLU A 474 58.00 67.24 -35.30
C GLU A 474 57.19 68.13 -34.33
N PHE A 475 56.62 69.22 -34.85
CA PHE A 475 55.81 70.17 -34.10
C PHE A 475 54.61 69.53 -33.39
N TYR A 476 53.97 68.54 -34.01
CA TYR A 476 52.76 67.90 -33.47
C TYR A 476 53.06 66.92 -32.33
N SER A 477 54.26 66.34 -32.31
CA SER A 477 54.64 65.30 -31.36
C SER A 477 55.22 65.85 -30.04
N SER A 478 55.70 67.10 -30.02
CA SER A 478 56.50 67.64 -28.91
C SER A 478 55.89 68.85 -28.19
N MET A 479 54.65 69.23 -28.48
CA MET A 479 54.13 70.52 -28.02
C MET A 479 53.55 70.49 -26.61
N GLN A 480 54.05 71.40 -25.76
CA GLN A 480 53.29 71.90 -24.60
C GLN A 480 52.19 72.83 -25.13
N PRO A 481 50.92 72.68 -24.69
CA PRO A 481 49.82 73.50 -25.18
C PRO A 481 50.11 74.99 -24.93
N SER A 482 49.76 75.85 -25.89
CA SER A 482 49.76 77.34 -25.82
C SER A 482 50.94 78.15 -26.37
N VAL A 483 51.84 77.61 -27.19
CA VAL A 483 52.81 78.45 -27.93
C VAL A 483 52.20 79.00 -29.22
N SER A 484 52.21 80.33 -29.38
CA SER A 484 51.85 81.00 -30.63
C SER A 484 53.04 81.04 -31.58
N ILE A 485 52.87 80.55 -32.81
CA ILE A 485 53.91 80.55 -33.83
C ILE A 485 53.46 81.41 -35.00
N ASN A 486 54.28 82.40 -35.32
CA ASN A 486 54.12 83.15 -36.55
C ASN A 486 54.75 82.37 -37.71
N THR A 487 53.95 82.00 -38.70
CA THR A 487 54.37 81.20 -39.86
C THR A 487 53.67 81.68 -41.12
N ASN A 488 54.13 81.24 -42.30
CA ASN A 488 53.47 81.56 -43.56
C ASN A 488 52.53 80.41 -43.96
N ALA A 489 51.27 80.75 -44.18
CA ALA A 489 50.31 79.89 -44.85
C ALA A 489 50.37 80.08 -46.37
N LEU A 490 50.35 78.98 -47.11
CA LEU A 490 50.29 78.95 -48.56
C LEU A 490 48.83 78.87 -49.00
N LEU A 491 48.39 79.88 -49.76
CA LEU A 491 47.09 79.87 -50.40
C LEU A 491 47.12 78.99 -51.65
N ARG A 492 45.93 78.59 -52.12
CA ARG A 492 45.76 77.75 -53.32
C ARG A 492 46.36 78.38 -54.58
N ASP A 493 46.41 79.70 -54.65
CA ASP A 493 47.02 80.46 -55.75
C ASP A 493 48.56 80.60 -55.66
N GLY A 494 49.16 80.00 -54.62
CA GLY A 494 50.59 80.05 -54.34
C GLY A 494 51.05 81.29 -53.57
N GLN A 495 50.15 82.19 -53.19
CA GLN A 495 50.51 83.34 -52.35
C GLN A 495 50.81 82.91 -50.92
N LYS A 496 51.80 83.56 -50.30
CA LYS A 496 52.15 83.36 -48.89
C LYS A 496 51.45 84.42 -48.04
N MET A 497 50.74 84.00 -47.01
CA MET A 497 50.08 84.84 -46.03
C MET A 497 50.69 84.61 -44.65
N ASN A 498 51.02 85.68 -43.94
CA ASN A 498 51.51 85.56 -42.58
C ASN A 498 50.34 85.28 -41.62
N VAL A 499 50.45 84.18 -40.88
CA VAL A 499 49.45 83.74 -39.90
C VAL A 499 50.10 83.49 -38.54
N ASP A 500 49.42 83.92 -37.49
CA ASP A 500 49.75 83.54 -36.12
C ASP A 500 48.94 82.29 -35.74
N VAL A 501 49.64 81.20 -35.42
CA VAL A 501 49.07 79.86 -35.22
C VAL A 501 49.17 79.49 -33.75
N LYS A 502 48.03 79.18 -33.14
CA LYS A 502 47.94 78.61 -31.79
C LYS A 502 47.37 77.20 -31.86
N VAL A 503 48.06 76.26 -31.24
CA VAL A 503 47.62 74.86 -31.16
C VAL A 503 47.22 74.50 -29.74
N ALA A 504 46.04 73.90 -29.61
CA ALA A 504 45.55 73.30 -28.38
C ALA A 504 45.26 71.82 -28.62
N SER A 505 45.74 70.95 -27.73
CA SER A 505 45.33 69.53 -27.72
C SER A 505 43.92 69.42 -27.14
N MET A 506 43.08 68.58 -27.74
CA MET A 506 41.71 68.32 -27.31
C MET A 506 41.63 67.10 -26.35
N GLY A 507 42.78 66.62 -25.88
CA GLY A 507 42.88 65.55 -24.88
C GLY A 507 42.46 66.03 -23.49
N ASP A 508 41.36 65.47 -23.01
CA ASP A 508 40.71 65.84 -21.76
C ASP A 508 41.64 65.51 -20.58
N LYS A 509 42.12 66.53 -19.87
CA LYS A 509 42.65 66.35 -18.51
C LYS A 509 41.45 66.15 -17.60
N THR A 510 40.87 64.95 -17.64
CA THR A 510 39.94 64.54 -16.60
C THR A 510 40.78 64.35 -15.33
N GLU A 511 40.85 65.39 -14.50
CA GLU A 511 41.24 65.23 -13.11
C GLU A 511 40.29 64.19 -12.50
N GLU A 512 40.83 63.00 -12.20
CA GLU A 512 40.11 61.98 -11.45
C GLU A 512 39.76 62.55 -10.07
N GLU A 513 38.57 63.14 -9.95
CA GLU A 513 37.92 63.30 -8.67
C GLU A 513 37.70 61.89 -8.10
N THR A 514 38.55 61.51 -7.15
CA THR A 514 38.45 60.29 -6.36
C THR A 514 37.16 60.30 -5.53
N GLY A 515 36.04 59.95 -6.16
CA GLY A 515 34.78 59.64 -5.50
C GLY A 515 34.79 58.19 -5.00
N THR A 516 34.76 58.01 -3.69
CA THR A 516 34.55 56.70 -3.04
C THR A 516 33.13 56.19 -3.29
N PRO A 517 32.93 54.88 -3.59
CA PRO A 517 31.61 54.28 -3.44
C PRO A 517 31.62 53.10 -2.47
N ASN A 518 31.00 53.31 -1.30
CA ASN A 518 30.48 52.25 -0.44
C ASN A 518 29.10 51.82 -0.97
N SER A 519 29.01 50.69 -1.69
CA SER A 519 27.83 49.80 -1.65
C SER A 519 28.08 48.50 -2.41
N PRO A 520 27.69 47.32 -1.87
CA PRO A 520 27.88 46.05 -2.54
C PRO A 520 26.71 45.74 -3.48
N ALA A 521 26.99 45.61 -4.78
CA ALA A 521 26.06 45.04 -5.76
C ALA A 521 26.56 43.65 -6.22
N PRO A 522 25.66 42.70 -6.50
CA PRO A 522 26.00 41.31 -6.77
C PRO A 522 26.55 41.12 -8.19
N SER A 523 27.55 40.26 -8.28
CA SER A 523 28.27 39.83 -9.46
C SER A 523 27.35 39.18 -10.51
N ALA A 524 27.13 39.89 -11.61
CA ALA A 524 26.75 39.30 -12.89
C ALA A 524 27.82 39.69 -13.93
N LYS A 525 28.74 38.75 -14.16
CA LYS A 525 29.84 38.85 -15.11
C LYS A 525 29.25 38.77 -16.54
N PHE A 526 28.90 39.91 -17.13
CA PHE A 526 28.63 40.02 -18.57
C PHE A 526 29.95 40.30 -19.26
N ILE A 527 30.43 39.34 -20.05
CA ILE A 527 31.54 39.53 -20.99
C ILE A 527 30.94 40.25 -22.19
N LEU A 528 31.17 41.56 -22.28
CA LEU A 528 31.05 42.29 -23.54
C LEU A 528 32.45 42.37 -24.14
N GLU A 529 32.58 41.87 -25.36
CA GLU A 529 33.77 41.94 -26.17
C GLU A 529 34.04 43.42 -26.46
N GLU A 530 35.05 43.95 -25.77
CA GLU A 530 35.44 45.36 -25.81
C GLU A 530 36.16 45.61 -27.14
N GLN A 531 35.42 46.13 -28.13
CA GLN A 531 36.05 46.70 -29.32
C GLN A 531 36.91 47.87 -28.85
N GLN A 532 38.23 47.67 -28.84
CA GLN A 532 39.20 48.75 -28.69
C GLN A 532 39.00 49.73 -29.85
N VAL A 533 38.28 50.81 -29.57
CA VAL A 533 38.27 52.00 -30.43
C VAL A 533 39.58 52.71 -30.11
N GLU A 534 40.53 52.73 -31.05
CA GLU A 534 41.70 53.60 -30.95
C GLU A 534 41.18 55.04 -30.89
N GLU A 535 41.31 55.68 -29.74
CA GLU A 535 40.97 57.09 -29.56
C GLU A 535 42.03 57.93 -30.29
N GLU A 536 41.70 58.44 -31.48
CA GLU A 536 42.57 59.36 -32.20
C GLU A 536 42.60 60.71 -31.47
N GLU A 537 43.77 61.14 -31.01
CA GLU A 537 43.95 62.47 -30.43
C GLU A 537 43.71 63.57 -31.48
N ALA A 538 42.81 64.49 -31.17
CA ALA A 538 42.51 65.65 -32.01
C ALA A 538 43.19 66.92 -31.47
N PHE A 539 43.69 67.76 -32.38
CA PHE A 539 44.26 69.07 -32.06
C PHE A 539 43.46 70.18 -32.75
N VAL A 540 43.21 71.27 -32.03
CA VAL A 540 42.55 72.46 -32.57
C VAL A 540 43.63 73.51 -32.88
N ILE A 541 43.71 73.90 -34.14
CA ILE A 541 44.56 74.97 -34.63
C ILE A 541 43.70 76.20 -34.87
N LEU A 542 44.04 77.28 -34.15
CA LEU A 542 43.50 78.62 -34.34
C LEU A 542 44.52 79.44 -35.10
N MET A 543 44.15 79.97 -36.27
CA MET A 543 45.00 80.86 -37.06
C MET A 543 44.37 82.24 -37.19
N ARG A 544 45.19 83.26 -36.96
CA ARG A 544 44.79 84.66 -37.14
C ARG A 544 45.67 85.32 -38.20
N THR A 545 45.05 85.99 -39.17
CA THR A 545 45.75 86.70 -40.25
C THR A 545 46.37 88.00 -39.74
N SER A 546 47.58 88.34 -40.21
CA SER A 546 48.29 89.56 -39.78
C SER A 546 47.60 90.87 -40.19
N GLU A 547 46.66 90.84 -41.13
CA GLU A 547 45.87 92.03 -41.52
C GLU A 547 44.77 92.37 -40.50
N SER A 548 44.29 91.37 -39.74
CA SER A 548 43.26 91.58 -38.72
C SER A 548 43.83 92.11 -37.40
N SER A 549 45.12 91.88 -37.14
CA SER A 549 45.80 92.36 -35.92
C SER A 549 46.04 93.87 -35.90
N HIS A 550 46.00 94.57 -37.05
CA HIS A 550 46.10 96.04 -37.11
C HIS A 550 44.76 96.79 -37.03
N ARG A 551 43.60 96.10 -37.10
CA ARG A 551 42.28 96.73 -36.93
C ARG A 551 41.64 96.53 -35.56
N GLN A 552 42.24 95.75 -34.66
CA GLN A 552 41.75 95.54 -33.29
C GLN A 552 42.74 96.09 -32.24
N SER A 553 42.87 97.41 -32.18
CA SER A 553 43.39 98.11 -31.00
C SER A 553 42.31 99.02 -30.42
N ALA A 554 41.15 98.45 -30.05
CA ALA A 554 40.19 99.02 -29.10
C ALA A 554 38.96 98.10 -28.94
N THR A 555 39.13 96.90 -28.37
CA THR A 555 38.09 96.19 -27.58
C THR A 555 38.72 94.92 -27.03
N MET A 556 38.63 94.70 -25.71
CA MET A 556 39.12 93.49 -25.06
C MET A 556 38.50 92.22 -25.68
N PRO A 557 39.28 91.15 -25.91
CA PRO A 557 38.70 89.86 -26.25
C PRO A 557 38.06 89.26 -25.00
N THR A 558 36.75 89.03 -25.05
CA THR A 558 36.05 88.12 -24.14
C THR A 558 36.59 86.72 -24.40
N ILE A 559 37.33 86.17 -23.45
CA ILE A 559 37.73 84.76 -23.44
C ILE A 559 36.44 83.96 -23.24
N VAL A 560 35.93 83.36 -24.31
CA VAL A 560 34.97 82.26 -24.21
C VAL A 560 35.81 81.02 -23.90
N SER A 561 35.82 80.59 -22.64
CA SER A 561 36.34 79.25 -22.33
C SER A 561 35.34 78.25 -22.90
N ILE A 562 35.74 77.53 -23.94
CA ILE A 562 35.05 76.33 -24.39
C ILE A 562 35.54 75.22 -23.43
N GLN A 563 34.63 74.73 -22.61
CA GLN A 563 34.83 73.61 -21.69
C GLN A 563 33.97 72.45 -22.15
#